data_AF-A0A8C3FCK3-F1
#
_entry.id   AF-A0A8C3FCK3-F1
#
_cell.length_a   1.000
_cell.length_b   1.000
_cell.length_c   1.000
_cell.angle_alpha   90.00
_cell.angle_beta   90.00
_cell.angle_gamma   90.00
#
_symmetry.space_group_name_H-M   'P 1'
#
loop_
_entity.id
_entity.type
_entity.pdbx_description
1 polymer ?
#
loop_
_entity_poly.entity_id
_entity_poly.type
_entity_poly.pdbx_seq_one_letter_code
_entity_poly.pdbx_strand_id
1 'polypeptide(L)'
;PAQLPHACDHKDPLQALPSHCCSSSPQSPSSHCEMYSVTDIPPWYLCIMLGIQHYLTALGGLVAIPLILSKELCLQHDPLTQGHLISTIFFVSGICTLLQVLFGVRLPILQGGTFAFLTPTLAMLSLPNWRCPAWTQNASQVNATSPEFIEVWQSRMRELQGAIMVASCFQIFVGFSGLIGFLMRFIGPLTIAPTITLVALPLFNSAGDEAGSHWGISAMTIFFIVLFSQYLKNVPVPLPSYQGSRKCHFSKVYLFQIFPVLLGLAITWLICFALTVSNAFPSDSAVYGYLARTDIKGDVLSEAPWFRFPYPGQWGVPTISLAGIFGIIAGVISSMVESVGDYYACARLSGAPPPPKHAINRGIGVEGIGCLLAGAELSPRQRAQKKPSPHQDLKVSCPPIGPLGQMSARLPELLNPLQVKGFWSLWPGGIL
;
A
#
# COMPACT_ATOMS: atom_id res chain seq x y z
N PRO A 1 59.54 -13.53 13.40
CA PRO A 1 59.65 -13.62 14.86
C PRO A 1 58.43 -12.94 15.53
N ALA A 2 57.25 -13.56 15.47
CA ALA A 2 56.76 -14.51 16.47
C ALA A 2 56.59 -13.87 17.86
N GLN A 3 55.34 -13.56 18.25
CA GLN A 3 54.68 -14.15 19.42
C GLN A 3 53.22 -13.68 19.55
N LEU A 4 52.30 -14.66 19.43
CA LEU A 4 50.97 -14.65 20.03
C LEU A 4 51.07 -14.60 21.57
N PRO A 5 49.93 -14.38 22.26
CA PRO A 5 49.41 -15.53 23.00
C PRO A 5 47.92 -15.81 22.73
N HIS A 6 47.62 -17.11 22.69
CA HIS A 6 46.30 -17.71 22.73
C HIS A 6 45.62 -17.51 24.09
N ALA A 7 44.29 -17.38 24.09
CA ALA A 7 43.40 -18.19 24.94
C ALA A 7 41.95 -18.06 24.43
N CYS A 8 41.46 -19.11 23.78
CA CYS A 8 40.02 -19.38 23.73
C CYS A 8 39.64 -19.93 25.11
N ASP A 9 38.64 -19.33 25.77
CA ASP A 9 37.91 -20.01 26.83
C ASP A 9 36.41 -19.92 26.54
N HIS A 10 35.73 -21.04 26.73
CA HIS A 10 34.37 -21.34 26.33
C HIS A 10 33.54 -21.46 27.62
N LYS A 11 32.45 -20.67 27.75
CA LYS A 11 31.28 -20.71 28.71
C LYS A 11 31.01 -19.28 29.22
N ASP A 12 29.84 -18.64 29.13
CA ASP A 12 28.43 -19.04 28.94
C ASP A 12 27.64 -17.97 28.12
N PRO A 13 26.52 -18.29 27.45
CA PRO A 13 25.87 -17.39 26.48
C PRO A 13 24.75 -16.47 27.04
N LEU A 14 24.70 -16.17 28.35
CA LEU A 14 23.50 -15.56 28.96
C LEU A 14 23.72 -14.32 29.84
N GLN A 15 24.79 -13.56 29.62
CA GLN A 15 24.98 -12.22 30.22
C GLN A 15 25.51 -11.24 29.17
N ALA A 16 24.63 -10.84 28.26
CA ALA A 16 24.85 -9.66 27.41
C ALA A 16 23.49 -9.02 27.08
N LEU A 17 22.80 -8.54 28.10
CA LEU A 17 21.94 -7.38 27.91
C LEU A 17 22.87 -6.17 27.76
N PRO A 18 22.76 -5.34 26.71
CA PRO A 18 23.61 -4.16 26.61
C PRO A 18 23.09 -3.11 27.61
N SER A 19 23.53 -3.17 28.86
CA SER A 19 23.42 -2.09 29.84
C SER A 19 24.64 -1.16 29.83
N HIS A 20 25.50 -1.25 28.82
CA HIS A 20 26.70 -0.42 28.69
C HIS A 20 26.88 0.13 27.26
N CYS A 21 26.14 1.19 26.92
CA CYS A 21 26.52 2.13 25.85
C CYS A 21 26.29 3.60 26.22
N CYS A 22 26.00 3.92 27.49
CA CYS A 22 25.96 5.31 27.97
C CYS A 22 27.15 5.58 28.90
N SER A 23 28.32 5.83 28.33
CA SER A 23 29.40 6.52 29.05
C SER A 23 30.06 7.57 28.16
N SER A 24 29.71 8.83 28.47
CA SER A 24 30.46 10.09 28.34
C SER A 24 30.83 10.64 26.96
N SER A 25 30.04 11.62 26.49
CA SER A 25 30.52 12.95 26.06
C SER A 25 29.39 13.99 26.15
N PRO A 26 29.63 15.23 26.65
CA PRO A 26 28.58 16.23 26.80
C PRO A 26 28.55 17.15 25.58
N GLN A 27 27.50 17.04 24.75
CA GLN A 27 26.85 18.12 23.96
C GLN A 27 26.06 17.56 22.76
N SER A 28 24.74 17.43 22.91
CA SER A 28 23.71 17.66 21.88
C SER A 28 22.33 17.26 22.44
N PRO A 29 21.24 18.00 22.15
CA PRO A 29 19.92 17.68 22.69
C PRO A 29 19.27 16.54 21.87
N SER A 30 18.69 15.58 22.60
CA SER A 30 17.88 14.43 22.14
C SER A 30 18.56 13.42 21.21
N SER A 31 19.47 12.59 21.74
CA SER A 31 19.74 11.27 21.16
C SER A 31 18.58 10.33 21.55
N HIS A 32 17.70 10.04 20.60
CA HIS A 32 16.83 8.89 20.73
C HIS A 32 17.73 7.65 20.86
N CYS A 33 17.64 6.94 21.99
CA CYS A 33 18.38 5.70 22.17
C CYS A 33 17.74 4.63 21.28
N GLU A 34 18.30 4.45 20.09
CA GLU A 34 17.91 3.39 19.17
C GLU A 34 18.31 2.04 19.76
N MET A 35 17.32 1.14 19.91
CA MET A 35 17.53 -0.17 20.54
C MET A 35 18.29 -1.14 19.62
N TYR A 36 18.21 -0.94 18.30
CA TYR A 36 18.88 -1.74 17.28
C TYR A 36 19.27 -0.85 16.10
N SER A 37 20.48 -1.03 15.58
CA SER A 37 20.93 -0.44 14.33
C SER A 37 20.43 -1.22 13.12
N VAL A 38 20.51 -0.64 11.91
CA VAL A 38 20.06 -1.24 10.65
C VAL A 38 20.73 -2.59 10.35
N THR A 39 21.97 -2.78 10.80
CA THR A 39 22.75 -4.00 10.59
C THR A 39 22.64 -5.01 11.73
N ASP A 40 21.97 -4.66 12.83
CA ASP A 40 21.87 -5.53 13.99
C ASP A 40 20.83 -6.63 13.74
N ILE A 41 21.15 -7.84 14.20
CA ILE A 41 20.27 -9.00 14.08
C ILE A 41 19.74 -9.33 15.47
N PRO A 42 18.49 -8.94 15.80
CA PRO A 42 17.91 -9.29 17.09
C PRO A 42 17.70 -10.80 17.23
N PRO A 43 17.43 -11.30 18.45
CA PRO A 43 17.06 -12.69 18.66
C PRO A 43 15.87 -13.12 17.79
N TRP A 44 15.90 -14.34 17.27
CA TRP A 44 14.93 -14.84 16.27
C TRP A 44 13.46 -14.65 16.66
N TYR A 45 13.11 -14.80 17.94
CA TYR A 45 11.75 -14.63 18.43
C TYR A 45 11.29 -13.16 18.36
N LEU A 46 12.21 -12.21 18.60
CA LEU A 46 11.93 -10.78 18.51
C LEU A 46 11.78 -10.38 17.04
N CYS A 47 12.59 -10.93 16.14
CA CYS A 47 12.45 -10.72 14.70
C CYS A 47 11.07 -11.12 14.20
N ILE A 48 10.52 -12.25 14.65
CA ILE A 48 9.17 -12.69 14.27
C ILE A 48 8.13 -11.68 14.76
N MET A 49 8.21 -11.25 16.02
CA MET A 49 7.27 -10.30 16.60
C MET A 49 7.33 -8.92 15.91
N LEU A 50 8.53 -8.40 15.67
CA LEU A 50 8.74 -7.13 14.96
C LEU A 50 8.32 -7.22 13.48
N GLY A 51 8.56 -8.36 12.82
CA GLY A 51 8.10 -8.60 11.45
C GLY A 51 6.58 -8.59 11.35
N ILE A 52 5.88 -9.27 12.27
CA ILE A 52 4.42 -9.21 12.38
C ILE A 52 3.96 -7.76 12.61
N GLN A 53 4.67 -7.00 13.44
CA GLN A 53 4.36 -5.59 13.67
C GLN A 53 4.44 -4.74 12.40
N HIS A 54 5.54 -4.85 11.64
CA HIS A 54 5.69 -4.12 10.38
C HIS A 54 4.59 -4.50 9.38
N TYR A 55 4.28 -5.79 9.28
CA TYR A 55 3.20 -6.29 8.44
C TYR A 55 1.84 -5.70 8.83
N LEU A 56 1.45 -5.81 10.11
CA LEU A 56 0.15 -5.34 10.59
C LEU A 56 -0.02 -3.82 10.47
N THR A 57 1.08 -3.07 10.54
CA THR A 57 1.05 -1.62 10.34
C THR A 57 0.82 -1.26 8.86
N ALA A 58 1.42 -2.01 7.94
CA ALA A 58 1.26 -1.80 6.49
C ALA A 58 -0.06 -2.34 5.93
N LEU A 59 -0.71 -3.26 6.63
CA LEU A 59 -1.93 -3.96 6.20
C LEU A 59 -3.03 -2.99 5.73
N GLY A 60 -3.27 -1.91 6.48
CA GLY A 60 -4.33 -0.95 6.16
C GLY A 60 -4.17 -0.29 4.78
N GLY A 61 -2.96 0.19 4.49
CA GLY A 61 -2.66 0.82 3.19
C GLY A 61 -2.72 -0.16 2.02
N LEU A 62 -2.20 -1.38 2.23
CA LEU A 62 -2.17 -2.43 1.20
C LEU A 62 -3.57 -2.96 0.85
N VAL A 63 -4.49 -3.02 1.81
CA VAL A 63 -5.89 -3.45 1.58
C VAL A 63 -6.71 -2.32 0.96
N ALA A 64 -6.46 -1.07 1.31
CA ALA A 64 -7.24 0.07 0.81
C ALA A 64 -7.18 0.21 -0.72
N ILE A 65 -5.99 0.05 -1.33
CA ILE A 65 -5.80 0.22 -2.78
C ILE A 65 -6.69 -0.72 -3.62
N PRO A 66 -6.65 -2.06 -3.46
CA PRO A 66 -7.50 -2.96 -4.24
C PRO A 66 -8.99 -2.78 -3.93
N LEU A 67 -9.37 -2.38 -2.71
CA LEU A 67 -10.78 -2.12 -2.37
C LEU A 67 -11.32 -0.85 -3.02
N ILE A 68 -10.52 0.21 -3.11
CA ILE A 68 -10.92 1.41 -3.85
C ILE A 68 -10.99 1.09 -5.35
N LEU A 69 -9.98 0.37 -5.85
CA LEU A 69 -9.90 0.01 -7.26
C LEU A 69 -10.98 -1.00 -7.70
N SER A 70 -11.45 -1.88 -6.81
CA SER A 70 -12.51 -2.85 -7.13
C SER A 70 -13.79 -2.17 -7.59
N LYS A 71 -14.05 -0.94 -7.14
CA LYS A 71 -15.20 -0.15 -7.57
C LYS A 71 -15.14 0.21 -9.04
N GLU A 72 -14.00 0.70 -9.50
CA GLU A 72 -13.79 1.10 -10.90
C GLU A 72 -13.54 -0.10 -11.83
N LEU A 73 -13.07 -1.22 -11.28
CA LEU A 73 -12.95 -2.48 -12.02
C LEU A 73 -14.29 -3.21 -12.20
N CYS A 74 -15.38 -2.69 -11.63
CA CYS A 74 -16.70 -3.34 -11.59
C CYS A 74 -16.71 -4.67 -10.79
N LEU A 75 -15.87 -4.79 -9.76
CA LEU A 75 -15.70 -5.98 -8.90
C LEU A 75 -16.39 -5.87 -7.53
N GLN A 76 -17.28 -4.89 -7.34
CA GLN A 76 -17.86 -4.56 -6.03
C GLN A 76 -18.61 -5.74 -5.38
N HIS A 77 -19.30 -6.54 -6.20
CA HIS A 77 -20.20 -7.62 -5.79
C HIS A 77 -19.57 -9.01 -5.80
N ASP A 78 -18.26 -9.12 -6.04
CA ASP A 78 -17.52 -10.39 -6.00
C ASP A 78 -16.41 -10.34 -4.93
N PRO A 79 -16.76 -10.60 -3.66
CA PRO A 79 -15.82 -10.49 -2.55
C PRO A 79 -14.73 -11.56 -2.58
N LEU A 80 -14.96 -12.71 -3.25
CA LEU A 80 -13.97 -13.76 -3.42
C LEU A 80 -12.82 -13.30 -4.32
N THR A 81 -13.15 -12.74 -5.50
CA THR A 81 -12.14 -12.17 -6.40
C THR A 81 -11.44 -10.97 -5.78
N GLN A 82 -12.15 -10.11 -5.04
CA GLN A 82 -11.49 -9.04 -4.25
C GLN A 82 -10.43 -9.60 -3.29
N GLY A 83 -10.75 -10.69 -2.58
CA GLY A 83 -9.80 -11.40 -1.72
C GLY A 83 -8.57 -11.91 -2.49
N HIS A 84 -8.77 -12.41 -3.72
CA HIS A 84 -7.67 -12.81 -4.59
C HIS A 84 -6.77 -11.65 -5.01
N LEU A 85 -7.33 -10.47 -5.33
CA LEU A 85 -6.55 -9.26 -5.61
C LEU A 85 -5.71 -8.84 -4.39
N ILE A 86 -6.34 -8.80 -3.20
CA ILE A 86 -5.67 -8.43 -1.94
C ILE A 86 -4.51 -9.38 -1.65
N SER A 87 -4.74 -10.69 -1.75
CA SER A 87 -3.69 -11.70 -1.51
C SER A 87 -2.51 -11.59 -2.48
N THR A 88 -2.78 -11.26 -3.75
CA THR A 88 -1.74 -11.07 -4.77
C THR A 88 -0.89 -9.85 -4.43
N ILE A 89 -1.52 -8.72 -4.09
CA ILE A 89 -0.79 -7.50 -3.72
C ILE A 89 0.10 -7.74 -2.51
N PHE A 90 -0.37 -8.46 -1.48
CA PHE A 90 0.46 -8.82 -0.33
C PHE A 90 1.67 -9.69 -0.71
N PHE A 91 1.45 -10.70 -1.55
CA PHE A 91 2.52 -11.59 -1.99
C PHE A 91 3.60 -10.83 -2.77
N VAL A 92 3.20 -10.02 -3.75
CA VAL A 92 4.10 -9.18 -4.55
C VAL A 92 4.81 -8.15 -3.67
N SER A 93 4.10 -7.47 -2.77
CA SER A 93 4.67 -6.51 -1.82
C SER A 93 5.78 -7.14 -0.97
N GLY A 94 5.60 -8.38 -0.52
CA GLY A 94 6.64 -9.13 0.17
C GLY A 94 7.89 -9.36 -0.69
N ILE A 95 7.72 -9.80 -1.94
CA ILE A 95 8.83 -9.99 -2.89
C ILE A 95 9.54 -8.66 -3.16
N CYS A 96 8.80 -7.59 -3.43
CA CYS A 96 9.34 -6.26 -3.69
C CYS A 96 10.11 -5.72 -2.48
N THR A 97 9.62 -5.95 -1.26
CA THR A 97 10.30 -5.57 -0.01
C THR A 97 11.64 -6.31 0.12
N LEU A 98 11.67 -7.62 -0.13
CA LEU A 98 12.91 -8.39 -0.13
C LEU A 98 13.90 -7.87 -1.18
N LEU A 99 13.43 -7.58 -2.40
CA LEU A 99 14.28 -7.00 -3.45
C LEU A 99 14.84 -5.63 -3.02
N GLN A 100 14.02 -4.78 -2.41
CA GLN A 100 14.42 -3.43 -2.00
C GLN A 100 15.45 -3.44 -0.86
N VAL A 101 15.28 -4.33 0.12
CA VAL A 101 16.20 -4.46 1.26
C VAL A 101 17.51 -5.16 0.85
N LEU A 102 17.49 -6.12 -0.08
CA LEU A 102 18.69 -6.86 -0.51
C LEU A 102 19.49 -6.10 -1.59
N PHE A 103 18.81 -5.68 -2.66
CA PHE A 103 19.43 -5.12 -3.86
C PHE A 103 19.16 -3.63 -4.05
N GLY A 104 18.07 -3.09 -3.49
CA GLY A 104 17.68 -1.69 -3.62
C GLY A 104 18.51 -0.76 -2.74
N VAL A 105 17.84 0.11 -1.99
CA VAL A 105 18.49 1.11 -1.13
C VAL A 105 19.14 0.50 0.12
N ARG A 106 18.76 -0.73 0.51
CA ARG A 106 19.24 -1.44 1.72
C ARG A 106 18.94 -0.71 3.04
N LEU A 107 17.82 0.01 3.06
CA LEU A 107 17.23 0.57 4.27
C LEU A 107 16.01 -0.28 4.67
N PRO A 108 15.62 -0.28 5.95
CA PRO A 108 14.45 -1.02 6.43
C PRO A 108 13.15 -0.36 5.95
N ILE A 109 12.86 -0.49 4.66
CA ILE A 109 11.70 0.10 3.98
C ILE A 109 10.82 -1.02 3.47
N LEU A 110 9.54 -0.95 3.82
CA LEU A 110 8.51 -1.85 3.34
C LEU A 110 7.95 -1.33 2.03
N GLN A 111 7.94 -2.17 1.00
CA GLN A 111 7.42 -1.82 -0.31
C GLN A 111 5.96 -2.25 -0.42
N GLY A 112 5.10 -1.37 -0.90
CA GLY A 112 3.68 -1.63 -1.06
C GLY A 112 3.10 -1.05 -2.34
N GLY A 113 1.79 -1.21 -2.53
CA GLY A 113 1.08 -0.46 -3.57
C GLY A 113 1.16 1.04 -3.26
N THR A 114 1.36 1.87 -4.28
CA THR A 114 1.36 3.32 -4.13
C THR A 114 -0.01 3.91 -4.43
N PHE A 115 -0.45 4.84 -3.59
CA PHE A 115 -1.65 5.64 -3.87
C PHE A 115 -1.44 6.62 -5.04
N ALA A 116 -0.20 6.91 -5.41
CA ALA A 116 0.12 7.75 -6.57
C ALA A 116 -0.39 7.15 -7.89
N PHE A 117 -0.61 5.83 -7.95
CA PHE A 117 -1.19 5.16 -9.12
C PHE A 117 -2.71 5.21 -9.13
N LEU A 118 -3.35 5.48 -7.98
CA LEU A 118 -4.80 5.42 -7.89
C LEU A 118 -5.43 6.53 -8.74
N THR A 119 -5.03 7.79 -8.54
CA THR A 119 -5.54 8.94 -9.31
C THR A 119 -5.47 8.75 -10.83
N PRO A 120 -4.32 8.42 -11.45
CA PRO A 120 -4.26 8.20 -12.89
C PRO A 120 -5.06 6.98 -13.33
N THR A 121 -5.16 5.94 -12.49
CA THR A 121 -5.99 4.76 -12.77
C THR A 121 -7.49 5.10 -12.77
N LEU A 122 -7.97 5.83 -11.75
CA LEU A 122 -9.36 6.29 -11.68
C LEU A 122 -9.69 7.18 -12.88
N ALA A 123 -8.78 8.10 -13.24
CA ALA A 123 -8.94 8.96 -14.41
C ALA A 123 -9.04 8.14 -15.71
N MET A 124 -8.18 7.13 -15.88
CA MET A 124 -8.22 6.23 -17.04
C MET A 124 -9.52 5.43 -17.10
N LEU A 125 -9.98 4.88 -15.98
CA LEU A 125 -11.20 4.07 -15.92
C LEU A 125 -12.49 4.90 -16.05
N SER A 126 -12.43 6.21 -15.80
CA SER A 126 -13.55 7.14 -16.00
C SER A 126 -13.88 7.44 -17.47
N LEU A 127 -12.98 7.09 -18.40
CA LEU A 127 -13.17 7.30 -19.84
C LEU A 127 -14.42 6.56 -20.34
N PRO A 128 -15.16 7.09 -21.34
CA PRO A 128 -16.40 6.49 -21.83
C PRO A 128 -16.28 5.01 -22.24
N ASN A 129 -15.12 4.60 -22.76
CA ASN A 129 -14.85 3.23 -23.18
C ASN A 129 -14.72 2.25 -22.00
N TRP A 130 -14.37 2.73 -20.80
CA TRP A 130 -14.08 1.90 -19.63
C TRP A 130 -15.17 1.96 -18.55
N ARG A 131 -16.16 2.84 -18.69
CA ARG A 131 -17.29 2.95 -17.76
C ARG A 131 -17.94 1.59 -17.51
N CYS A 132 -18.21 1.31 -16.24
CA CYS A 132 -18.92 0.11 -15.86
C CYS A 132 -20.33 0.09 -16.49
N PRO A 133 -20.78 -1.04 -17.08
CA PRO A 133 -22.15 -1.20 -17.53
C PRO A 133 -23.14 -0.99 -16.39
N ALA A 134 -24.33 -0.44 -16.65
CA ALA A 134 -25.31 -0.16 -15.59
C ALA A 134 -25.73 -1.40 -14.79
N TRP A 135 -25.75 -2.58 -15.42
CA TRP A 135 -26.11 -3.84 -14.77
C TRP A 135 -25.09 -4.30 -13.71
N THR A 136 -23.82 -3.88 -13.79
CA THR A 136 -22.81 -4.26 -12.79
C THR A 136 -22.96 -3.50 -11.47
N GLN A 137 -23.77 -2.43 -11.46
CA GLN A 137 -24.03 -1.64 -10.25
C GLN A 137 -25.05 -2.32 -9.33
N ASN A 138 -25.98 -3.09 -9.89
CA ASN A 138 -27.05 -3.75 -9.14
C ASN A 138 -26.65 -5.16 -8.72
N ALA A 139 -26.55 -5.42 -7.41
CA ALA A 139 -26.17 -6.73 -6.88
C ALA A 139 -27.05 -7.89 -7.38
N SER A 140 -28.35 -7.65 -7.59
CA SER A 140 -29.30 -8.66 -8.05
C SER A 140 -29.15 -9.05 -9.53
N GLN A 141 -28.41 -8.27 -10.31
CA GLN A 141 -28.20 -8.49 -11.75
C GLN A 141 -26.82 -9.10 -12.05
N VAL A 142 -25.92 -9.13 -11.06
CA VAL A 142 -24.57 -9.63 -11.23
C VAL A 142 -24.53 -11.13 -10.95
N ASN A 143 -24.21 -11.91 -11.98
CA ASN A 143 -23.79 -13.29 -11.82
C ASN A 143 -22.25 -13.36 -11.88
N ALA A 144 -21.60 -13.52 -10.73
CA ALA A 144 -20.14 -13.55 -10.62
C ALA A 144 -19.48 -14.66 -11.46
N THR A 145 -20.21 -15.75 -11.72
CA THR A 145 -19.74 -16.89 -12.52
C THR A 145 -19.89 -16.67 -14.03
N SER A 146 -20.61 -15.63 -14.44
CA SER A 146 -20.87 -15.40 -15.87
C SER A 146 -19.59 -14.99 -16.60
N PRO A 147 -19.35 -15.52 -17.82
CA PRO A 147 -18.16 -15.16 -18.60
C PRO A 147 -18.15 -13.67 -18.97
N GLU A 148 -19.32 -13.07 -19.16
CA GLU A 148 -19.48 -11.64 -19.45
C GLU A 148 -18.97 -10.78 -18.29
N PHE A 149 -19.36 -11.09 -17.05
CA PHE A 149 -18.87 -10.37 -15.87
C PHE A 149 -17.36 -10.51 -15.72
N ILE A 150 -16.84 -11.73 -15.90
CA ILE A 150 -15.41 -12.00 -15.82
C ILE A 150 -14.62 -11.18 -16.84
N GLU A 151 -15.09 -11.11 -18.09
CA GLU A 151 -14.43 -10.34 -19.14
C GLU A 151 -14.45 -8.82 -18.88
N VAL A 152 -15.54 -8.30 -18.31
CA VAL A 152 -15.69 -6.87 -17.98
C VAL A 152 -14.57 -6.43 -17.04
N TRP A 153 -14.39 -7.07 -15.88
CA TRP A 153 -13.34 -6.62 -14.96
C TRP A 153 -11.94 -7.03 -15.42
N GLN A 154 -11.78 -8.19 -16.08
CA GLN A 154 -10.47 -8.63 -16.59
C GLN A 154 -9.94 -7.71 -17.69
N SER A 155 -10.78 -7.20 -18.58
CA SER A 155 -10.34 -6.24 -19.62
C SER A 155 -9.74 -4.97 -19.01
N ARG A 156 -10.34 -4.45 -17.94
CA ARG A 156 -9.86 -3.26 -17.21
C ARG A 156 -8.55 -3.54 -16.47
N MET A 157 -8.45 -4.72 -15.86
CA MET A 157 -7.21 -5.17 -15.23
C MET A 157 -6.08 -5.32 -16.25
N ARG A 158 -6.33 -5.92 -17.42
CA ARG A 158 -5.35 -6.08 -18.50
C ARG A 158 -4.82 -4.75 -19.02
N GLU A 159 -5.68 -3.75 -19.10
CA GLU A 159 -5.30 -2.40 -19.52
C GLU A 159 -4.43 -1.68 -18.48
N LEU A 160 -4.89 -1.69 -17.22
CA LEU A 160 -4.14 -1.11 -16.10
C LEU A 160 -2.75 -1.75 -15.98
N GLN A 161 -2.72 -3.07 -16.09
CA GLN A 161 -1.50 -3.83 -16.06
C GLN A 161 -0.53 -3.44 -17.16
N GLY A 162 -0.99 -3.37 -18.42
CA GLY A 162 -0.12 -3.03 -19.54
C GLY A 162 0.47 -1.63 -19.39
N ALA A 163 -0.34 -0.67 -18.92
CA ALA A 163 0.12 0.68 -18.61
C ALA A 163 1.19 0.68 -17.48
N ILE A 164 0.96 -0.07 -16.39
CA ILE A 164 1.94 -0.21 -15.30
C ILE A 164 3.24 -0.84 -15.80
N MET A 165 3.18 -1.89 -16.62
CA MET A 165 4.39 -2.54 -17.15
C MET A 165 5.24 -1.57 -17.98
N VAL A 166 4.62 -0.79 -18.87
CA VAL A 166 5.33 0.21 -19.69
C VAL A 166 5.91 1.32 -18.82
N ALA A 167 5.14 1.85 -17.87
CA ALA A 167 5.61 2.89 -16.95
C ALA A 167 6.73 2.39 -16.03
N SER A 168 6.70 1.11 -15.64
CA SER A 168 7.76 0.48 -14.84
C SER A 168 9.06 0.35 -15.63
N CYS A 169 9.01 0.04 -16.92
CA CYS A 169 10.20 0.06 -17.78
C CYS A 169 10.83 1.46 -17.84
N PHE A 170 10.00 2.51 -17.89
CA PHE A 170 10.48 3.89 -17.77
C PHE A 170 11.13 4.15 -16.40
N GLN A 171 10.52 3.67 -15.31
CA GLN A 171 11.10 3.80 -13.96
C GLN A 171 12.45 3.11 -13.80
N ILE A 172 12.56 1.88 -14.32
CA ILE A 172 13.81 1.12 -14.34
C ILE A 172 14.89 1.90 -15.09
N PHE A 173 14.56 2.44 -16.27
CA PHE A 173 15.48 3.25 -17.05
C PHE A 173 15.94 4.50 -16.29
N VAL A 174 15.02 5.25 -15.68
CA VAL A 174 15.35 6.46 -14.90
C VAL A 174 16.18 6.13 -13.65
N GLY A 175 15.87 5.03 -12.95
CA GLY A 175 16.60 4.59 -11.77
C GLY A 175 18.04 4.19 -12.09
N PHE A 176 18.25 3.29 -13.05
CA PHE A 176 19.58 2.77 -13.38
C PHE A 176 20.44 3.72 -14.24
N SER A 177 19.84 4.63 -15.01
CA SER A 177 20.59 5.67 -15.74
C SER A 177 21.22 6.71 -14.81
N GLY A 178 20.78 6.76 -13.55
CA GLY A 178 21.24 7.72 -12.56
C GLY A 178 20.68 9.13 -12.71
N LEU A 179 19.66 9.29 -13.56
CA LEU A 179 18.96 10.55 -13.78
C LEU A 179 18.30 11.07 -12.49
N ILE A 180 17.83 10.17 -11.62
CA ILE A 180 17.24 10.59 -10.34
C ILE A 180 18.28 11.32 -9.46
N GLY A 181 19.54 10.87 -9.43
CA GLY A 181 20.63 11.56 -8.74
C GLY A 181 20.94 12.98 -9.25
N PHE A 182 20.56 13.30 -10.50
CA PHE A 182 20.55 14.66 -11.03
C PHE A 182 19.29 15.43 -10.61
N LEU A 183 18.12 14.81 -10.72
CA LEU A 183 16.83 15.39 -10.34
C LEU A 183 16.73 15.73 -8.84
N MET A 184 17.51 15.04 -8.00
CA MET A 184 17.70 15.32 -6.57
C MET A 184 18.12 16.76 -6.25
N ARG A 185 18.65 17.52 -7.21
CA ARG A 185 18.90 18.96 -7.03
C ARG A 185 17.61 19.78 -6.93
N PHE A 186 16.52 19.27 -7.47
CA PHE A 186 15.20 19.92 -7.54
C PHE A 186 14.17 19.28 -6.60
N ILE A 187 14.46 18.08 -6.11
CA ILE A 187 13.61 17.36 -5.14
C ILE A 187 14.05 17.77 -3.74
N GLY A 188 13.22 18.58 -3.07
CA GLY A 188 13.42 18.99 -1.68
C GLY A 188 12.08 19.00 -0.94
N PRO A 189 12.06 19.35 0.36
CA PRO A 189 10.83 19.36 1.16
C PRO A 189 9.72 20.23 0.53
N LEU A 190 10.13 21.33 -0.13
CA LEU A 190 9.24 22.25 -0.84
C LEU A 190 8.52 21.64 -2.05
N THR A 191 9.08 20.59 -2.67
CA THR A 191 8.44 19.87 -3.78
C THR A 191 7.76 18.58 -3.32
N ILE A 192 8.31 17.91 -2.30
CA ILE A 192 7.75 16.67 -1.74
C ILE A 192 6.39 16.94 -1.06
N ALA A 193 6.29 17.94 -0.18
CA ALA A 193 5.05 18.15 0.59
C ALA A 193 3.83 18.50 -0.29
N PRO A 194 3.92 19.40 -1.28
CA PRO A 194 2.80 19.62 -2.21
C PRO A 194 2.47 18.39 -3.05
N THR A 195 3.48 17.62 -3.47
CA THR A 195 3.27 16.40 -4.26
C THR A 195 2.48 15.35 -3.47
N ILE A 196 2.90 15.05 -2.23
CA ILE A 196 2.18 14.13 -1.34
C ILE A 196 0.75 14.62 -1.07
N THR A 197 0.58 15.92 -0.86
CA THR A 197 -0.76 16.51 -0.65
C THR A 197 -1.66 16.31 -1.87
N LEU A 198 -1.12 16.53 -3.08
CA LEU A 198 -1.85 16.33 -4.33
C LEU A 198 -2.19 14.86 -4.60
N VAL A 199 -1.35 13.92 -4.18
CA VAL A 199 -1.65 12.48 -4.25
C VAL A 199 -2.78 12.10 -3.29
N ALA A 200 -2.82 12.71 -2.09
CA ALA A 200 -3.82 12.39 -1.07
C ALA A 200 -5.21 13.01 -1.33
N LEU A 201 -5.28 14.21 -1.93
CA LEU A 201 -6.54 14.95 -2.13
C LEU A 201 -7.64 14.14 -2.87
N PRO A 202 -7.36 13.43 -3.98
CA PRO A 202 -8.37 12.63 -4.69
C PRO A 202 -8.94 11.48 -3.85
N LEU A 203 -8.19 10.98 -2.85
CA LEU A 203 -8.62 9.89 -1.98
C LEU A 203 -9.71 10.34 -0.99
N PHE A 204 -9.84 11.64 -0.75
CA PHE A 204 -10.78 12.18 0.23
C PHE A 204 -12.23 11.81 -0.09
N ASN A 205 -12.62 11.87 -1.36
CA ASN A 205 -13.98 11.50 -1.77
C ASN A 205 -14.24 10.01 -1.56
N SER A 206 -13.31 9.15 -1.99
CA SER A 206 -13.46 7.70 -1.86
C SER A 206 -13.47 7.26 -0.39
N ALA A 207 -12.58 7.82 0.43
CA ALA A 207 -12.56 7.58 1.87
C ALA A 207 -13.81 8.13 2.56
N GLY A 208 -14.32 9.28 2.11
CA GLY A 208 -15.54 9.91 2.59
C GLY A 208 -16.79 9.07 2.32
N ASP A 209 -16.92 8.51 1.11
CA ASP A 209 -18.06 7.65 0.73
C ASP A 209 -18.07 6.34 1.55
N GLU A 210 -16.90 5.72 1.73
CA GLU A 210 -16.76 4.52 2.56
C GLU A 210 -17.02 4.82 4.05
N ALA A 211 -16.45 5.90 4.59
CA ALA A 211 -16.69 6.31 5.97
C ALA A 211 -18.14 6.76 6.20
N GLY A 212 -18.79 7.32 5.17
CA GLY A 212 -20.18 7.77 5.19
C GLY A 212 -21.18 6.61 5.27
N SER A 213 -20.78 5.40 4.86
CA SER A 213 -21.62 4.20 4.98
C SER A 213 -22.06 3.95 6.42
N HIS A 214 -21.14 4.19 7.39
CA HIS A 214 -21.41 4.11 8.83
C HIS A 214 -20.63 5.17 9.62
N TRP A 215 -21.07 6.43 9.52
CA TRP A 215 -20.38 7.56 10.16
C TRP A 215 -20.06 7.35 11.64
N GLY A 216 -20.95 6.71 12.41
CA GLY A 216 -20.76 6.48 13.85
C GLY A 216 -19.59 5.52 14.15
N ILE A 217 -19.47 4.44 13.39
CA ILE A 217 -18.39 3.45 13.54
C ILE A 217 -17.08 4.04 13.03
N SER A 218 -17.11 4.79 11.93
CA SER A 218 -15.94 5.49 11.41
C SER A 218 -15.43 6.53 12.40
N ALA A 219 -16.31 7.34 12.99
CA ALA A 219 -15.95 8.30 14.03
C ALA A 219 -15.36 7.63 15.28
N MET A 220 -15.95 6.50 15.70
CA MET A 220 -15.43 5.69 16.81
C MET A 220 -14.03 5.13 16.51
N THR A 221 -13.82 4.64 15.28
CA THR A 221 -12.50 4.14 14.83
C THR A 221 -11.46 5.25 14.89
N ILE A 222 -11.77 6.43 14.33
CA ILE A 222 -10.89 7.60 14.37
C ILE A 222 -10.59 8.01 15.81
N PHE A 223 -11.61 8.05 16.67
CA PHE A 223 -11.45 8.37 18.08
C PHE A 223 -10.47 7.42 18.78
N PHE A 224 -10.60 6.10 18.60
CA PHE A 224 -9.67 5.14 19.19
C PHE A 224 -8.26 5.28 18.64
N ILE A 225 -8.09 5.47 17.33
CA ILE A 225 -6.78 5.69 16.72
C ILE A 225 -6.11 6.95 17.29
N VAL A 226 -6.84 8.06 17.42
CA VAL A 226 -6.33 9.32 18.01
C VAL A 226 -6.02 9.14 19.50
N LEU A 227 -6.92 8.50 20.25
CA LEU A 227 -6.73 8.24 21.68
C LEU A 227 -5.47 7.41 21.94
N PHE A 228 -5.26 6.33 21.17
CA PHE A 228 -4.09 5.46 21.31
C PHE A 228 -2.80 6.11 20.83
N SER A 229 -2.83 6.80 19.69
CA SER A 229 -1.63 7.41 19.11
C SER A 229 -1.15 8.67 19.83
N GLN A 230 -2.07 9.51 20.34
CA GLN A 230 -1.74 10.82 20.91
C GLN A 230 -1.74 10.82 22.44
N TYR A 231 -2.74 10.20 23.09
CA TYR A 231 -2.93 10.33 24.53
C TYR A 231 -2.33 9.16 25.32
N LEU A 232 -2.60 7.93 24.88
CA LEU A 232 -2.17 6.71 25.59
C LEU A 232 -0.78 6.21 25.18
N LYS A 233 -0.08 6.92 24.29
CA LYS A 233 1.27 6.58 23.79
C LYS A 233 2.26 6.24 24.91
N ASN A 234 2.24 6.99 26.02
CA ASN A 234 3.21 6.86 27.10
C ASN A 234 2.73 5.97 28.26
N VAL A 235 1.61 5.26 28.11
CA VAL A 235 1.08 4.38 29.16
C VAL A 235 1.73 3.00 29.07
N PRO A 236 2.54 2.57 30.05
CA PRO A 236 3.15 1.25 30.03
C PRO A 236 2.10 0.20 30.42
N VAL A 237 1.87 -0.77 29.55
CA VAL A 237 1.02 -1.94 29.83
C VAL A 237 1.89 -3.06 30.39
N PRO A 238 1.58 -3.62 31.57
CA PRO A 238 2.31 -4.75 32.12
C PRO A 238 1.93 -6.02 31.34
N LEU A 239 2.81 -6.48 30.45
CA LEU A 239 2.62 -7.74 29.72
C LEU A 239 3.43 -8.86 30.39
N PRO A 240 2.87 -10.08 30.53
CA PRO A 240 3.60 -11.22 31.04
C PRO A 240 4.68 -11.62 30.04
N SER A 241 5.95 -11.48 30.41
CA SER A 241 7.09 -11.94 29.62
C SER A 241 7.60 -13.26 30.19
N TYR A 242 7.67 -14.28 29.33
CA TYR A 242 8.18 -15.60 29.68
C TYR A 242 9.63 -15.73 29.19
N GLN A 243 10.59 -15.73 30.12
CA GLN A 243 11.99 -16.00 29.82
C GLN A 243 12.34 -17.36 30.41
N GLY A 244 12.83 -18.29 29.55
CA GLY A 244 12.89 -19.74 29.77
C GLY A 244 13.71 -20.29 30.95
N SER A 245 14.03 -19.49 31.97
CA SER A 245 14.75 -19.92 33.17
C SER A 245 14.21 -19.34 34.49
N ARG A 246 13.29 -18.35 34.50
CA ARG A 246 12.67 -17.83 35.74
C ARG A 246 11.18 -17.51 35.59
N LYS A 247 10.47 -17.54 36.73
CA LYS A 247 9.02 -17.29 36.88
C LYS A 247 8.56 -16.09 36.05
N CYS A 248 7.35 -16.18 35.49
CA CYS A 248 6.67 -15.13 34.72
C CYS A 248 6.89 -13.74 35.36
N HIS A 249 7.55 -12.83 34.64
CA HIS A 249 7.78 -11.46 35.09
C HIS A 249 6.94 -10.51 34.22
N PHE A 250 6.26 -9.55 34.85
CA PHE A 250 5.54 -8.51 34.15
C PHE A 250 6.51 -7.44 33.65
N SER A 251 6.73 -7.40 32.34
CA SER A 251 7.54 -6.38 31.68
C SER A 251 6.65 -5.22 31.23
N LYS A 252 7.11 -3.98 31.47
CA LYS A 252 6.41 -2.77 31.04
C LYS A 252 6.63 -2.55 29.54
N VAL A 253 5.59 -2.64 28.73
CA VAL A 253 5.65 -2.45 27.28
C VAL A 253 4.70 -1.32 26.85
N TYR A 254 5.18 -0.42 25.98
CA TYR A 254 4.39 0.70 25.45
C TYR A 254 3.54 0.27 24.24
N LEU A 255 2.56 -0.60 24.47
CA LEU A 255 1.76 -1.22 23.40
C LEU A 255 1.05 -0.18 22.50
N PHE A 256 0.55 0.91 23.09
CA PHE A 256 -0.15 1.98 22.36
C PHE A 256 0.76 2.79 21.43
N GLN A 257 2.05 2.89 21.73
CA GLN A 257 3.02 3.54 20.84
C GLN A 257 3.33 2.68 19.61
N ILE A 258 3.31 1.36 19.80
CA ILE A 258 3.76 0.38 18.81
C ILE A 258 2.62 0.00 17.86
N PHE A 259 1.38 -0.12 18.37
CA PHE A 259 0.21 -0.63 17.62
C PHE A 259 -1.06 0.26 17.70
N PRO A 260 -0.99 1.59 17.62
CA PRO A 260 -2.17 2.43 17.84
C PRO A 260 -3.28 2.18 16.81
N VAL A 261 -2.92 2.05 15.52
CA VAL A 261 -3.88 1.84 14.43
C VAL A 261 -4.52 0.46 14.50
N LEU A 262 -3.69 -0.58 14.64
CA LEU A 262 -4.17 -1.97 14.72
C LEU A 262 -5.10 -2.18 15.92
N LEU A 263 -4.73 -1.66 17.10
CA LEU A 263 -5.56 -1.79 18.29
C LEU A 263 -6.89 -1.04 18.14
N GLY A 264 -6.86 0.15 17.53
CA GLY A 264 -8.07 0.92 17.20
C GLY A 264 -9.01 0.15 16.28
N LEU A 265 -8.47 -0.47 15.22
CA LEU A 265 -9.24 -1.30 14.30
C LEU A 265 -9.77 -2.57 14.98
N ALA A 266 -8.94 -3.25 15.78
CA ALA A 266 -9.33 -4.48 16.48
C ALA A 266 -10.47 -4.23 17.49
N ILE A 267 -10.37 -3.16 18.29
CA ILE A 267 -11.42 -2.81 19.25
C ILE A 267 -12.71 -2.42 18.54
N THR A 268 -12.62 -1.60 17.49
CA THR A 268 -13.80 -1.22 16.70
C THR A 268 -14.44 -2.45 16.07
N TRP A 269 -13.64 -3.35 15.48
CA TRP A 269 -14.14 -4.59 14.91
C TRP A 269 -14.80 -5.49 15.95
N LEU A 270 -14.22 -5.62 17.16
CA LEU A 270 -14.83 -6.38 18.27
C LEU A 270 -16.16 -5.79 18.71
N ILE A 271 -16.28 -4.45 18.75
CA ILE A 271 -17.55 -3.79 19.04
C ILE A 271 -18.57 -4.08 17.92
N CYS A 272 -18.17 -3.98 16.65
CA CYS A 272 -19.04 -4.34 15.53
C CYS A 272 -19.46 -5.80 15.57
N PHE A 273 -18.55 -6.71 15.95
CA PHE A 273 -18.85 -8.13 16.12
C PHE A 273 -19.87 -8.36 17.24
N ALA A 274 -19.68 -7.73 18.40
CA ALA A 274 -20.64 -7.82 19.51
C ALA A 274 -22.02 -7.29 19.13
N LEU A 275 -22.09 -6.15 18.43
CA LEU A 275 -23.33 -5.57 17.91
C LEU A 275 -24.00 -6.41 16.81
N THR A 276 -23.19 -7.12 16.02
CA THR A 276 -23.67 -8.07 15.01
C THR A 276 -24.31 -9.28 15.68
N VAL A 277 -23.65 -9.87 16.67
CA VAL A 277 -24.16 -11.02 17.44
C VAL A 277 -25.40 -10.64 18.25
N SER A 278 -25.47 -9.42 18.79
CA SER A 278 -26.66 -8.92 19.49
C SER A 278 -27.81 -8.51 18.57
N ASN A 279 -27.68 -8.69 17.24
CA ASN A 279 -28.64 -8.24 16.22
C ASN A 279 -29.02 -6.76 16.34
N ALA A 280 -28.09 -5.92 16.82
CA ALA A 280 -28.30 -4.47 16.87
C ALA A 280 -28.23 -3.85 15.47
N PHE A 281 -27.49 -4.47 14.55
CA PHE A 281 -27.45 -4.08 13.14
C PHE A 281 -28.53 -4.79 12.32
N PRO A 282 -29.19 -4.08 11.39
CA PRO A 282 -30.25 -4.65 10.55
C PRO A 282 -29.69 -5.74 9.62
N SER A 283 -30.47 -6.79 9.39
CA SER A 283 -30.13 -7.88 8.48
C SER A 283 -30.50 -7.60 7.02
N ASP A 284 -31.27 -6.54 6.76
CA ASP A 284 -31.68 -6.15 5.41
C ASP A 284 -30.62 -5.24 4.76
N SER A 285 -30.12 -5.67 3.60
CA SER A 285 -29.14 -4.95 2.78
C SER A 285 -29.52 -3.53 2.40
N ALA A 286 -30.82 -3.21 2.34
CA ALA A 286 -31.30 -1.88 1.98
C ALA A 286 -31.26 -0.86 3.13
N VAL A 287 -31.07 -1.32 4.37
CA VAL A 287 -31.19 -0.48 5.57
C VAL A 287 -29.83 0.03 6.02
N TYR A 288 -29.80 1.31 6.42
CA TYR A 288 -28.64 1.91 7.09
C TYR A 288 -28.29 1.09 8.33
N GLY A 289 -27.14 0.44 8.30
CA GLY A 289 -26.65 -0.41 9.39
C GLY A 289 -26.06 -1.71 8.87
N TYR A 290 -26.53 -2.15 7.71
CA TYR A 290 -26.19 -3.46 7.18
C TYR A 290 -24.69 -3.63 6.93
N LEU A 291 -24.05 -2.67 6.24
CA LEU A 291 -22.63 -2.72 5.90
C LEU A 291 -21.68 -2.70 7.12
N ALA A 292 -22.18 -2.38 8.32
CA ALA A 292 -21.39 -2.45 9.56
C ALA A 292 -21.24 -3.87 10.11
N ARG A 293 -22.05 -4.81 9.64
CA ARG A 293 -22.06 -6.17 10.15
C ARG A 293 -20.79 -6.92 9.77
N THR A 294 -20.31 -7.76 10.68
CA THR A 294 -19.08 -8.53 10.47
C THR A 294 -19.31 -9.85 9.73
N ASP A 295 -20.56 -10.29 9.56
CA ASP A 295 -20.94 -11.58 8.96
C ASP A 295 -21.22 -11.53 7.45
N ILE A 296 -21.25 -10.33 6.84
CA ILE A 296 -21.62 -10.12 5.42
C ILE A 296 -20.70 -10.89 4.45
N LYS A 297 -19.42 -11.02 4.79
CA LYS A 297 -18.41 -11.67 3.94
C LYS A 297 -18.01 -13.06 4.45
N GLY A 298 -18.85 -13.70 5.28
CA GLY A 298 -18.59 -15.03 5.84
C GLY A 298 -18.37 -16.11 4.78
N ASP A 299 -19.12 -16.05 3.67
CA ASP A 299 -19.07 -17.05 2.60
C ASP A 299 -17.69 -17.13 1.92
N VAL A 300 -16.95 -16.01 1.89
CA VAL A 300 -15.59 -15.95 1.34
C VAL A 300 -14.65 -16.91 2.08
N LEU A 301 -14.82 -17.06 3.40
CA LEU A 301 -13.97 -17.93 4.21
C LEU A 301 -14.24 -19.42 3.90
N SER A 302 -15.48 -19.79 3.57
CA SER A 302 -15.83 -21.17 3.20
C SER A 302 -15.47 -21.52 1.76
N GLU A 303 -15.53 -20.57 0.84
CA GLU A 303 -15.26 -20.81 -0.58
C GLU A 303 -13.77 -20.70 -0.94
N ALA A 304 -12.99 -19.95 -0.17
CA ALA A 304 -11.58 -19.72 -0.47
C ALA A 304 -10.72 -20.99 -0.29
N PRO A 305 -9.83 -21.31 -1.26
CA PRO A 305 -8.88 -22.41 -1.09
C PRO A 305 -7.85 -22.08 0.00
N TRP A 306 -7.50 -23.08 0.82
CA TRP A 306 -6.49 -22.95 1.88
C TRP A 306 -5.12 -22.48 1.39
N PHE A 307 -4.71 -22.94 0.20
CA PHE A 307 -3.45 -22.55 -0.43
C PHE A 307 -3.71 -22.09 -1.86
N ARG A 308 -3.36 -20.84 -2.15
CA ARG A 308 -3.35 -20.26 -3.49
C ARG A 308 -2.02 -19.58 -3.73
N PHE A 309 -1.36 -19.94 -4.82
CA PHE A 309 -0.14 -19.27 -5.26
C PHE A 309 -0.48 -18.26 -6.37
N PRO A 310 -0.25 -16.95 -6.18
CA PRO A 310 -0.34 -15.98 -7.25
C PRO A 310 0.68 -16.33 -8.32
N TYR A 311 0.23 -16.60 -9.54
CA TYR A 311 1.11 -16.92 -10.65
C TYR A 311 1.08 -15.78 -11.67
N PRO A 312 2.18 -15.55 -12.39
CA PRO A 312 2.21 -14.56 -13.44
C PRO A 312 1.14 -14.84 -14.48
N GLY A 313 0.16 -13.94 -14.54
CA GLY A 313 -0.83 -13.94 -15.58
C GLY A 313 -2.16 -14.54 -15.34
N GLN A 314 -2.55 -14.55 -14.08
CA GLN A 314 -3.89 -14.90 -13.66
C GLN A 314 -5.00 -14.07 -14.32
N TRP A 315 -4.73 -12.88 -14.90
CA TRP A 315 -5.77 -11.97 -15.39
C TRP A 315 -5.81 -11.73 -16.91
N GLY A 316 -4.98 -12.43 -17.70
CA GLY A 316 -5.02 -12.37 -19.17
C GLY A 316 -4.08 -11.34 -19.81
N VAL A 317 -3.96 -11.35 -21.14
CA VAL A 317 -2.85 -10.67 -21.87
C VAL A 317 -2.96 -9.16 -21.71
N PRO A 318 -1.90 -8.45 -21.28
CA PRO A 318 -1.95 -7.01 -21.08
C PRO A 318 -2.29 -6.29 -22.39
N THR A 319 -3.17 -5.31 -22.28
CA THR A 319 -3.49 -4.38 -23.36
C THR A 319 -2.90 -3.02 -23.02
N ILE A 320 -2.63 -2.22 -24.05
CA ILE A 320 -2.03 -0.90 -23.87
C ILE A 320 -2.83 0.16 -24.64
N SER A 321 -3.13 1.25 -23.95
CA SER A 321 -3.61 2.50 -24.52
C SER A 321 -2.61 3.61 -24.23
N LEU A 322 -2.48 4.54 -25.17
CA LEU A 322 -1.60 5.70 -25.00
C LEU A 322 -2.03 6.56 -23.80
N ALA A 323 -3.34 6.74 -23.61
CA ALA A 323 -3.88 7.50 -22.48
C ALA A 323 -3.49 6.86 -21.14
N GLY A 324 -3.61 5.53 -21.01
CA GLY A 324 -3.19 4.79 -19.83
C GLY A 324 -1.69 4.93 -19.56
N ILE A 325 -0.86 4.79 -20.60
CA ILE A 325 0.61 4.92 -20.48
C ILE A 325 0.99 6.31 -19.94
N PHE A 326 0.52 7.39 -20.55
CA PHE A 326 0.87 8.74 -20.10
C PHE A 326 0.37 9.04 -18.68
N GLY A 327 -0.84 8.58 -18.34
CA GLY A 327 -1.40 8.72 -17.00
C GLY A 327 -0.56 8.00 -15.94
N ILE A 328 -0.22 6.73 -16.17
CA ILE A 328 0.53 5.93 -15.20
C ILE A 328 2.01 6.39 -15.11
N ILE A 329 2.63 6.88 -16.20
CA ILE A 329 3.96 7.51 -16.13
C ILE A 329 3.96 8.71 -15.19
N ALA A 330 2.91 9.55 -15.21
CA ALA A 330 2.80 10.66 -14.27
C ALA A 330 2.72 10.17 -12.81
N GLY A 331 1.96 9.11 -12.55
CA GLY A 331 1.90 8.45 -11.24
C GLY A 331 3.25 7.89 -10.80
N VAL A 332 4.01 7.26 -11.70
CA VAL A 332 5.37 6.75 -11.48
C VAL A 332 6.36 7.87 -11.15
N ILE A 333 6.29 9.01 -11.84
CA ILE A 333 7.15 10.16 -11.50
C ILE A 333 6.81 10.68 -10.10
N SER A 334 5.52 10.74 -9.75
CA SER A 334 5.08 11.12 -8.41
C SER A 334 5.59 10.13 -7.35
N SER A 335 5.50 8.82 -7.60
CA SER A 335 5.99 7.80 -6.67
C SER A 335 7.50 7.85 -6.49
N MET A 336 8.28 8.17 -7.53
CA MET A 336 9.71 8.39 -7.40
C MET A 336 10.05 9.53 -6.43
N VAL A 337 9.28 10.63 -6.47
CA VAL A 337 9.48 11.78 -5.57
C VAL A 337 9.13 11.42 -4.13
N GLU A 338 8.04 10.68 -3.93
CA GLU A 338 7.61 10.12 -2.65
C GLU A 338 8.70 9.20 -2.06
N SER A 339 9.16 8.21 -2.83
CA SER A 339 10.20 7.25 -2.43
C SER A 339 11.51 7.92 -2.01
N VAL A 340 11.93 8.98 -2.71
CA VAL A 340 13.13 9.75 -2.30
C VAL A 340 12.94 10.36 -0.91
N GLY A 341 11.76 10.92 -0.62
CA GLY A 341 11.42 11.43 0.70
C GLY A 341 11.49 10.34 1.77
N ASP A 342 10.92 9.17 1.48
CA ASP A 342 10.92 8.02 2.38
C ASP A 342 12.33 7.49 2.65
N TYR A 343 13.22 7.50 1.66
CA TYR A 343 14.60 7.06 1.86
C TYR A 343 15.34 7.98 2.85
N TYR A 344 15.13 9.30 2.77
CA TYR A 344 15.69 10.25 3.73
C TYR A 344 15.07 10.14 5.11
N ALA A 345 13.75 10.00 5.20
CA ALA A 345 13.04 9.84 6.46
C ALA A 345 13.46 8.54 7.16
N CYS A 346 13.50 7.42 6.43
CA CYS A 346 13.92 6.12 6.94
C CYS A 346 15.38 6.15 7.41
N ALA A 347 16.29 6.75 6.63
CA ALA A 347 17.68 6.88 7.05
C ALA A 347 17.81 7.67 8.36
N ARG A 348 17.10 8.81 8.47
CA ARG A 348 17.09 9.63 9.69
C ARG A 348 16.49 8.91 10.90
N LEU A 349 15.39 8.16 10.71
CA LEU A 349 14.70 7.43 11.78
C LEU A 349 15.43 6.15 12.23
N SER A 350 16.31 5.62 11.38
CA SER A 350 17.09 4.41 11.65
C SER A 350 18.54 4.70 12.04
N GLY A 351 18.87 5.97 12.34
CA GLY A 351 20.23 6.41 12.67
C GLY A 351 21.26 6.23 11.55
N ALA A 352 20.82 5.95 10.32
CA ALA A 352 21.69 5.73 9.18
C ALA A 352 22.12 7.05 8.54
N PRO A 353 23.34 7.10 7.95
CA PRO A 353 23.76 8.27 7.19
C PRO A 353 22.83 8.52 6.00
N PRO A 354 22.69 9.77 5.54
CA PRO A 354 21.86 10.09 4.39
C PRO A 354 22.29 9.25 3.17
N PRO A 355 21.32 8.64 2.45
CA PRO A 355 21.65 7.68 1.40
C PRO A 355 22.38 8.37 0.26
N PRO A 356 23.51 7.82 -0.21
CA PRO A 356 24.24 8.40 -1.33
C PRO A 356 23.47 8.23 -2.64
N LYS A 357 23.74 9.10 -3.63
CA LYS A 357 23.01 9.13 -4.92
C LYS A 357 22.92 7.77 -5.61
N HIS A 358 24.00 6.99 -5.60
CA HIS A 358 24.01 5.67 -6.23
C HIS A 358 23.06 4.66 -5.53
N ALA A 359 22.89 4.77 -4.22
CA ALA A 359 21.94 3.93 -3.47
C ALA A 359 20.50 4.33 -3.77
N ILE A 360 20.22 5.62 -3.93
CA ILE A 360 18.90 6.14 -4.34
C ILE A 360 18.57 5.68 -5.77
N ASN A 361 19.48 5.89 -6.72
CA ASN A 361 19.36 5.43 -8.10
C ASN A 361 19.01 3.93 -8.17
N ARG A 362 19.76 3.12 -7.40
CA ARG A 362 19.54 1.67 -7.30
C ARG A 362 18.20 1.34 -6.64
N GLY A 363 17.81 2.06 -5.59
CA GLY A 363 16.52 1.92 -4.92
C GLY A 363 15.35 2.15 -5.88
N ILE A 364 15.35 3.27 -6.61
CA ILE A 364 14.30 3.58 -7.59
C ILE A 364 14.29 2.58 -8.75
N GLY A 365 15.46 2.12 -9.20
CA GLY A 365 15.56 1.10 -10.25
C GLY A 365 14.97 -0.25 -9.80
N VAL A 366 15.26 -0.68 -8.58
CA VAL A 366 14.72 -1.91 -7.99
C VAL A 366 13.23 -1.80 -7.69
N GLU A 367 12.75 -0.64 -7.26
CA GLU A 367 11.32 -0.34 -7.14
C GLU A 367 10.62 -0.50 -8.49
N GLY A 368 11.19 0.05 -9.57
CA GLY A 368 10.67 -0.14 -10.93
C GLY A 368 10.64 -1.62 -11.36
N ILE A 369 11.64 -2.42 -10.98
CA ILE A 369 11.60 -3.89 -11.18
C ILE A 369 10.43 -4.50 -10.40
N GLY A 370 10.21 -4.07 -9.16
CA GLY A 370 9.08 -4.48 -8.34
C GLY A 370 7.73 -4.13 -8.98
N CYS A 371 7.57 -2.92 -9.50
CA CYS A 371 6.37 -2.51 -10.24
C CYS A 371 6.19 -3.29 -11.54
N LEU A 372 7.28 -3.61 -12.24
CA LEU A 372 7.23 -4.45 -13.43
C LEU A 372 6.81 -5.89 -13.10
N LEU A 373 7.32 -6.45 -12.00
CA LEU A 373 6.90 -7.77 -11.50
C LEU A 373 5.45 -7.76 -11.06
N ALA A 374 5.00 -6.70 -10.37
CA ALA A 374 3.60 -6.51 -10.03
C ALA A 374 2.74 -6.54 -11.29
N GLY A 375 3.04 -5.71 -12.30
CA GLY A 375 2.33 -5.72 -13.58
C GLY A 375 2.45 -7.06 -14.32
N ALA A 376 3.62 -7.68 -14.33
CA ALA A 376 3.81 -8.98 -14.97
C ALA A 376 3.05 -10.11 -14.25
N GLU A 377 2.84 -10.01 -12.95
CA GLU A 377 2.06 -10.99 -12.20
C GLU A 377 0.57 -10.97 -12.58
N LEU A 378 0.09 -9.85 -13.14
CA LEU A 378 -1.19 -9.80 -13.79
C LEU A 378 -1.16 -10.41 -15.24
N SER A 379 0.02 -10.67 -15.86
CA SER A 379 0.26 -11.05 -17.31
C SER A 379 0.46 -12.54 -17.66
N PRO A 380 -0.33 -13.17 -18.56
CA PRO A 380 -0.25 -14.59 -18.91
C PRO A 380 1.10 -14.96 -19.47
N ARG A 381 1.64 -16.04 -18.90
CA ARG A 381 2.63 -16.86 -19.59
C ARG A 381 1.96 -17.48 -20.82
N GLN A 382 2.41 -17.09 -22.01
CA GLN A 382 2.10 -17.76 -23.27
C GLN A 382 2.65 -19.20 -23.22
N ARG A 383 1.84 -20.18 -22.80
CA ARG A 383 1.89 -21.51 -23.42
C ARG A 383 0.89 -21.48 -24.55
N ALA A 384 1.36 -21.70 -25.77
CA ALA A 384 0.55 -21.81 -26.96
C ALA A 384 -0.61 -22.81 -26.74
N GLN A 385 -1.79 -22.29 -26.40
CA GLN A 385 -3.04 -23.04 -26.51
C GLN A 385 -3.62 -22.77 -27.88
N LYS A 386 -3.65 -23.85 -28.65
CA LYS A 386 -4.25 -23.96 -29.98
C LYS A 386 -5.73 -23.55 -29.90
N LYS A 387 -6.06 -22.37 -30.42
CA LYS A 387 -7.45 -21.88 -30.55
C LYS A 387 -8.20 -22.81 -31.52
N PRO A 388 -9.35 -23.41 -31.15
CA PRO A 388 -10.26 -23.94 -32.14
C PRO A 388 -11.06 -22.75 -32.70
N SER A 389 -10.92 -22.51 -34.00
CA SER A 389 -11.83 -21.65 -34.75
C SER A 389 -13.20 -22.31 -34.87
N PRO A 390 -14.26 -21.48 -34.89
CA PRO A 390 -15.25 -21.64 -35.93
C PRO A 390 -15.39 -20.34 -36.73
N HIS A 391 -15.58 -20.54 -38.03
CA HIS A 391 -15.89 -19.54 -39.03
C HIS A 391 -17.16 -18.76 -38.66
N GLN A 392 -17.10 -17.43 -38.73
CA GLN A 392 -18.20 -16.66 -39.30
C GLN A 392 -17.69 -15.34 -39.86
N ASP A 393 -17.82 -15.21 -41.17
CA ASP A 393 -17.53 -14.03 -41.96
C ASP A 393 -18.42 -12.85 -41.55
N LEU A 394 -17.84 -11.77 -41.04
CA LEU A 394 -18.45 -10.45 -41.12
C LEU A 394 -17.43 -9.46 -41.70
N LYS A 395 -17.60 -9.16 -42.99
CA LYS A 395 -17.04 -7.99 -43.66
C LYS A 395 -17.55 -6.73 -42.94
N VAL A 396 -16.66 -5.96 -42.33
CA VAL A 396 -16.93 -4.54 -42.07
C VAL A 396 -15.77 -3.71 -42.60
N SER A 397 -16.13 -2.87 -43.55
CA SER A 397 -15.32 -1.97 -44.35
C SER A 397 -14.76 -0.83 -43.49
N CYS A 398 -13.46 -0.55 -43.58
CA CYS A 398 -12.88 0.70 -43.09
C CYS A 398 -13.34 1.88 -43.96
N PRO A 399 -13.73 3.04 -43.40
CA PRO A 399 -13.72 4.30 -44.12
C PRO A 399 -12.37 5.03 -43.95
N PRO A 400 -12.00 5.92 -44.88
CA PRO A 400 -10.66 6.47 -45.00
C PRO A 400 -10.39 7.67 -44.09
N ILE A 401 -9.10 7.92 -43.91
CA ILE A 401 -8.46 9.05 -43.21
C ILE A 401 -8.74 10.36 -43.98
N GLY A 402 -9.15 11.41 -43.26
CA GLY A 402 -9.29 12.81 -43.71
C GLY A 402 -9.09 13.79 -42.54
N PRO A 403 -8.78 15.08 -42.80
CA PRO A 403 -7.60 15.74 -42.22
C PRO A 403 -7.83 16.61 -40.96
N LEU A 404 -6.70 17.02 -40.36
CA LEU A 404 -6.54 18.02 -39.30
C LEU A 404 -7.43 19.26 -39.47
N GLY A 405 -8.05 19.70 -38.37
CA GLY A 405 -8.64 21.03 -38.27
C GLY A 405 -9.23 21.37 -36.90
N GLN A 406 -8.60 22.36 -36.24
CA GLN A 406 -9.15 23.30 -35.25
C GLN A 406 -9.23 22.91 -33.75
N MET A 407 -8.22 23.41 -33.03
CA MET A 407 -8.33 24.01 -31.69
C MET A 407 -9.58 24.90 -31.55
N SER A 408 -10.32 24.77 -30.45
CA SER A 408 -10.83 25.95 -29.74
C SER A 408 -11.19 25.62 -28.28
N ALA A 409 -10.81 26.55 -27.43
CA ALA A 409 -10.90 26.58 -25.98
C ALA A 409 -12.30 26.43 -25.38
N ARG A 410 -12.38 25.91 -24.15
CA ARG A 410 -13.20 26.44 -23.03
C ARG A 410 -12.95 25.68 -21.70
N LEU A 411 -12.05 26.26 -20.89
CA LEU A 411 -12.17 26.41 -19.43
C LEU A 411 -12.50 27.92 -19.23
N PRO A 412 -13.25 28.42 -18.22
CA PRO A 412 -13.02 28.16 -16.79
C PRO A 412 -14.29 28.15 -15.89
N GLU A 413 -14.06 28.13 -14.57
CA GLU A 413 -14.94 28.49 -13.44
C GLU A 413 -15.71 27.36 -12.72
N LEU A 414 -15.12 26.90 -11.60
CA LEU A 414 -15.76 26.91 -10.26
C LEU A 414 -14.73 26.51 -9.18
N LEU A 415 -13.93 27.49 -8.77
CA LEU A 415 -13.13 27.45 -7.54
C LEU A 415 -13.50 28.72 -6.76
N ASN A 416 -14.31 28.57 -5.71
CA ASN A 416 -14.73 29.68 -4.87
C ASN A 416 -13.70 29.88 -3.73
N PRO A 417 -12.96 31.00 -3.65
CA PRO A 417 -11.81 31.18 -2.75
C PRO A 417 -12.14 31.49 -1.28
N LEU A 418 -13.37 31.19 -0.81
CA LEU A 418 -13.83 31.51 0.54
C LEU A 418 -13.87 30.31 1.52
N GLN A 419 -13.72 29.07 1.04
CA GLN A 419 -13.65 27.88 1.92
C GLN A 419 -12.22 27.58 2.43
N VAL A 420 -11.18 28.11 1.76
CA VAL A 420 -9.78 27.86 2.13
C VAL A 420 -9.33 28.64 3.37
N LYS A 421 -9.99 29.76 3.71
CA LYS A 421 -9.62 30.58 4.87
C LYS A 421 -10.14 30.06 6.22
N GLY A 422 -11.16 29.20 6.24
CA GLY A 422 -11.71 28.62 7.48
C GLY A 422 -10.99 27.37 7.96
N PHE A 423 -10.28 26.66 7.07
CA PHE A 423 -9.62 25.40 7.39
C PHE A 423 -8.27 25.59 8.10
N TRP A 424 -7.64 26.75 7.93
CA TRP A 424 -6.32 27.08 8.52
C TRP A 424 -6.39 27.67 9.93
N SER A 425 -7.56 28.02 10.47
CA SER A 425 -7.69 28.61 11.81
C SER A 425 -7.96 27.59 12.94
N LEU A 426 -8.08 26.30 12.63
CA LEU A 426 -8.42 25.24 13.60
C LEU A 426 -7.24 24.30 13.95
N TRP A 427 -6.04 24.55 13.43
CA TRP A 427 -4.85 23.72 13.71
C TRP A 427 -3.72 24.55 14.36
N PRO A 428 -3.77 24.83 15.67
CA PRO A 428 -2.65 25.41 16.38
C PRO A 428 -1.67 24.31 16.81
N GLY A 429 -0.45 24.34 16.24
CA GLY A 429 0.68 23.48 16.57
C GLY A 429 0.94 22.45 15.47
N GLY A 430 1.97 22.55 14.63
CA GLY A 430 3.34 22.94 14.93
C GLY A 430 4.18 21.67 15.04
N ILE A 431 4.52 21.05 13.90
CA ILE A 431 5.58 20.04 13.81
C ILE A 431 6.40 20.36 12.56
N LEU A 432 7.65 20.76 12.83
CA LEU A 432 8.78 20.96 11.93
C LEU A 432 9.21 19.67 11.24
#